data_AF-A0A377I253-F1
#
_entry.id   AF-A0A377I253-F1
#
_cell.length_a   1.000
_cell.length_b   1.000
_cell.length_c   1.000
_cell.angle_alpha   90.00
_cell.angle_beta   90.00
_cell.angle_gamma   90.00
#
_symmetry.space_group_name_H-M   'P 1'
#
loop_
_entity.id
_entity.type
_entity.pdbx_description
1 polymer ?
#
loop_
_entity_poly.entity_id
_entity_poly.type
_entity_poly.pdbx_seq_one_letter_code
_entity_poly.pdbx_strand_id
1 'polypeptide(L)'
;MSYLFGDLLAINFNDVIFIGMGVIVIGGILAFFWSKLLSITISPELAQVEGLNVARVRLLLMLLTALTIALSMKFVGALIITSLLIIPSATARRFARTPEAMVIYATVFSIIAVSLGLFLSGIKDTPAGPSVVVCAGALFLLSLFKKEA
;
A
#
# COMPACT_ATOMS: atom_id res chain seq x y z
N MET A 1 23.57 7.46 -0.40
CA MET A 1 22.49 8.14 -1.15
C MET A 1 21.45 7.18 -1.74
N SER A 2 21.64 5.84 -1.79
CA SER A 2 20.62 4.92 -2.39
C SER A 2 19.48 4.48 -1.46
N TYR A 3 19.56 4.66 -0.13
CA TYR A 3 18.50 4.21 0.78
C TYR A 3 17.18 5.01 0.69
N LEU A 4 17.22 6.27 0.25
CA LEU A 4 16.00 7.09 0.10
C LEU A 4 15.14 6.65 -1.09
N PHE A 5 15.79 6.13 -2.14
CA PHE A 5 15.15 5.71 -3.39
C PHE A 5 15.03 4.19 -3.53
N GLY A 6 15.66 3.43 -2.63
CA GLY A 6 15.72 1.97 -2.72
C GLY A 6 16.53 1.52 -3.94
N ASP A 7 16.80 0.22 -3.99
CA ASP A 7 17.32 -0.42 -5.20
C ASP A 7 16.50 -1.68 -5.44
N LEU A 8 15.42 -1.50 -6.22
CA LEU A 8 14.53 -2.59 -6.62
C LEU A 8 15.26 -3.63 -7.48
N LEU A 9 16.36 -3.25 -8.14
CA LEU A 9 17.12 -4.12 -9.05
C LEU A 9 18.18 -4.95 -8.31
N ALA A 10 18.59 -4.55 -7.11
CA ALA A 10 19.56 -5.28 -6.28
C ALA A 10 18.94 -6.34 -5.35
N ILE A 11 17.67 -6.69 -5.54
CA ILE A 11 16.94 -7.65 -4.69
C ILE A 11 17.39 -9.08 -5.00
N ASN A 12 17.72 -9.84 -3.94
CA ASN A 12 18.05 -11.26 -4.05
C ASN A 12 16.82 -12.17 -3.80
N PHE A 13 16.93 -13.45 -4.18
CA PHE A 13 15.88 -14.45 -3.93
C PHE A 13 15.50 -14.57 -2.43
N ASN A 14 16.48 -14.49 -1.54
CA ASN A 14 16.24 -14.54 -0.09
C ASN A 14 15.44 -13.33 0.40
N ASP A 15 15.63 -12.15 -0.20
CA ASP A 15 14.86 -10.97 0.14
C ASP A 15 13.39 -11.13 -0.27
N VAL A 16 13.12 -11.72 -1.44
CA VAL A 16 11.75 -12.01 -1.90
C VAL A 16 11.03 -12.96 -0.94
N ILE A 17 11.71 -14.01 -0.46
CA ILE A 17 11.13 -14.93 0.52
C ILE A 17 10.81 -14.21 1.83
N PHE A 18 11.72 -13.35 2.30
CA PHE A 18 11.52 -12.57 3.52
C PHE A 18 10.33 -11.61 3.41
N ILE A 19 10.20 -10.91 2.28
CA ILE A 19 9.06 -10.04 1.97
C ILE A 19 7.78 -10.88 1.92
N GLY A 20 7.80 -12.00 1.22
CA GLY A 20 6.65 -12.91 1.09
C GLY A 20 6.14 -13.40 2.43
N MET A 21 7.03 -13.83 3.33
CA MET A 21 6.66 -14.20 4.69
C MET A 21 6.06 -13.03 5.46
N GLY A 22 6.66 -11.84 5.37
CA GLY A 22 6.13 -10.64 6.02
C GLY A 22 4.73 -10.28 5.54
N VAL A 23 4.47 -10.36 4.23
CA VAL A 23 3.15 -10.14 3.63
C VAL A 23 2.13 -11.17 4.11
N ILE A 24 2.51 -12.45 4.19
CA ILE A 24 1.62 -13.52 4.68
C ILE A 24 1.25 -13.28 6.16
N VAL A 25 2.22 -12.94 7.00
CA VAL A 25 1.99 -12.70 8.43
C VAL A 25 1.13 -11.46 8.65
N ILE A 26 1.51 -10.32 8.06
CA ILE A 26 0.78 -9.06 8.19
C ILE A 26 -0.63 -9.20 7.59
N GLY A 27 -0.73 -9.79 6.39
CA GLY A 27 -2.00 -10.04 5.70
C GLY A 27 -2.91 -11.00 6.47
N GLY A 28 -2.34 -12.04 7.09
CA GLY A 28 -3.08 -12.97 7.94
C GLY A 28 -3.66 -12.30 9.19
N ILE A 29 -2.87 -11.47 9.88
CA ILE A 29 -3.35 -10.69 11.03
C ILE A 29 -4.43 -9.70 10.57
N LEU A 30 -4.20 -9.00 9.46
CA LEU A 30 -5.16 -8.05 8.90
C LEU A 30 -6.48 -8.72 8.54
N ALA A 31 -6.46 -9.90 7.91
CA ALA A 31 -7.64 -10.68 7.57
C ALA A 31 -8.39 -11.16 8.82
N PHE A 32 -7.67 -11.61 9.85
CA PHE A 32 -8.28 -12.08 11.11
C PHE A 32 -8.94 -10.94 11.90
N PHE A 33 -8.36 -9.74 11.91
CA PHE A 33 -8.89 -8.56 12.59
C PHE A 33 -9.71 -7.63 11.69
N TRP A 34 -10.01 -8.04 10.45
CA TRP A 34 -10.59 -7.19 9.40
C TRP A 34 -11.86 -6.46 9.85
N SER A 35 -12.83 -7.18 10.39
CA SER A 35 -14.11 -6.60 10.84
C SER A 35 -13.91 -5.55 11.93
N LYS A 36 -13.05 -5.83 12.93
CA LYS A 36 -12.75 -4.90 14.02
C LYS A 36 -12.02 -3.65 13.53
N LEU A 37 -11.09 -3.81 12.60
CA LEU A 37 -10.34 -2.71 11.98
C LEU A 37 -11.27 -1.80 11.16
N LEU A 38 -12.21 -2.39 10.41
CA LEU A 38 -13.21 -1.61 9.67
C LEU A 38 -14.16 -0.87 10.60
N SER A 39 -14.69 -1.53 11.64
CA SER A 39 -15.62 -0.89 12.59
C SER A 39 -15.02 0.35 13.23
N ILE A 40 -13.76 0.29 13.70
CA ILE A 40 -13.10 1.47 14.30
C ILE A 40 -12.78 2.57 13.28
N THR A 41 -12.66 2.23 12.00
CA THR A 41 -12.34 3.22 10.93
C THR A 41 -13.59 3.95 10.48
N ILE A 42 -14.75 3.29 10.53
CA ILE A 42 -16.05 3.87 10.14
C ILE A 42 -16.65 4.68 11.29
N SER A 43 -16.75 4.10 12.49
CA SER A 43 -17.17 4.84 13.70
C SER A 43 -16.50 4.27 14.95
N PRO A 44 -15.49 4.98 15.49
CA PRO A 44 -14.88 4.64 16.76
C PRO A 44 -15.87 4.59 17.93
N GLU A 45 -16.88 5.47 17.92
CA GLU A 45 -17.88 5.60 18.99
C GLU A 45 -18.79 4.38 19.02
N LEU A 46 -19.31 3.96 17.86
CA LEU A 46 -20.11 2.73 17.74
C LEU A 46 -19.31 1.50 18.15
N ALA A 47 -18.05 1.38 17.71
CA ALA A 47 -17.18 0.28 18.10
C ALA A 47 -16.96 0.23 19.63
N GLN A 48 -16.86 1.38 20.29
CA GLN A 48 -16.73 1.46 21.75
C GLN A 48 -18.00 1.00 22.46
N VAL A 49 -19.17 1.35 21.92
CA VAL A 49 -20.49 0.90 22.42
C VAL A 49 -20.66 -0.61 22.24
N GLU A 50 -20.15 -1.19 21.16
CA GLU A 50 -20.12 -2.64 20.91
C GLU A 50 -19.13 -3.41 21.80
N GLY A 51 -18.45 -2.73 22.74
CA GLY A 51 -17.52 -3.34 23.68
C GLY A 51 -16.13 -3.62 23.10
N LEU A 52 -15.80 -3.09 21.91
CA LEU A 52 -14.44 -3.17 21.38
C LEU A 52 -13.54 -2.19 22.12
N ASN A 53 -12.36 -2.67 22.53
CA ASN A 53 -11.32 -1.80 23.05
C ASN A 53 -10.65 -1.05 21.89
N VAL A 54 -11.19 0.11 21.54
CA VAL A 54 -10.74 0.95 20.42
C VAL A 54 -9.24 1.24 20.50
N ALA A 55 -8.70 1.49 21.71
CA ALA A 55 -7.28 1.76 21.90
C ALA A 55 -6.40 0.57 21.47
N ARG A 56 -6.77 -0.67 21.83
CA ARG A 56 -6.01 -1.87 21.42
C ARG A 56 -6.08 -2.12 19.91
N VAL A 57 -7.26 -1.99 19.31
CA VAL A 57 -7.43 -2.21 17.86
C VAL A 57 -6.71 -1.12 17.06
N ARG A 58 -6.75 0.14 17.53
CA ARG A 58 -5.99 1.25 16.94
C ARG A 58 -4.48 1.03 17.06
N LEU A 59 -4.01 0.56 18.21
CA LEU A 59 -2.61 0.20 18.40
C LEU A 59 -2.18 -0.92 17.44
N LEU A 60 -3.03 -1.93 17.25
CA LEU A 60 -2.79 -3.00 16.27
C LEU A 60 -2.71 -2.45 14.84
N LEU A 61 -3.62 -1.55 14.43
CA LEU A 61 -3.54 -0.89 13.12
C LEU A 61 -2.24 -0.10 12.94
N MET A 62 -1.84 0.66 13.96
CA MET A 62 -0.59 1.42 13.94
C MET A 62 0.63 0.51 13.82
N LEU A 63 0.67 -0.60 14.57
CA LEU A 63 1.74 -1.59 14.48
C LEU A 63 1.79 -2.27 13.11
N LEU A 64 0.65 -2.72 12.57
CA LEU A 64 0.61 -3.34 11.25
C LEU A 64 1.10 -2.38 10.16
N THR A 65 0.71 -1.11 10.25
CA THR A 65 1.16 -0.08 9.30
C THR A 65 2.66 0.18 9.43
N ALA A 66 3.16 0.32 10.67
CA ALA A 66 4.58 0.52 10.93
C ALA A 66 5.43 -0.67 10.45
N LEU A 67 4.99 -1.91 10.70
CA LEU A 67 5.65 -3.13 10.23
C LEU A 67 5.66 -3.20 8.69
N THR A 68 4.55 -2.86 8.06
CA THR A 68 4.45 -2.81 6.59
C THR A 68 5.46 -1.81 6.02
N ILE A 69 5.49 -0.58 6.55
CA ILE A 69 6.43 0.46 6.12
C ILE A 69 7.88 0.01 6.35
N ALA A 70 8.20 -0.54 7.52
CA ALA A 70 9.55 -0.99 7.86
C ALA A 70 10.02 -2.10 6.92
N LEU A 71 9.16 -3.08 6.61
CA LEU A 71 9.47 -4.15 5.68
C LEU A 71 9.68 -3.62 4.26
N SER A 72 8.84 -2.68 3.81
CA SER A 72 8.93 -2.12 2.45
C SER A 72 10.10 -1.15 2.26
N MET A 73 10.48 -0.39 3.30
CA MET A 73 11.51 0.66 3.21
C MET A 73 12.87 0.11 2.77
N LYS A 74 13.20 -1.14 3.12
CA LYS A 74 14.46 -1.79 2.72
C LYS A 74 14.60 -1.91 1.19
N PHE A 75 13.49 -2.06 0.47
CA PHE A 75 13.50 -2.42 -0.95
C PHE A 75 13.02 -1.29 -1.85
N VAL A 76 11.93 -0.64 -1.43
CA VAL A 76 11.25 0.40 -2.20
C VAL A 76 11.89 1.77 -1.93
N GLY A 77 12.53 1.96 -0.78
CA GLY A 77 13.03 3.27 -0.35
C GLY A 77 11.96 4.12 0.34
N ALA A 78 12.41 4.98 1.26
CA ALA A 78 11.56 5.76 2.15
C ALA A 78 10.67 6.78 1.43
N LEU A 79 11.09 7.30 0.27
CA LEU A 79 10.33 8.30 -0.48
C LEU A 79 9.22 7.68 -1.34
N ILE A 80 9.44 6.48 -1.87
CA ILE A 80 8.50 5.84 -2.80
C ILE A 80 7.39 5.12 -2.03
N ILE A 81 7.67 4.62 -0.83
CA ILE A 81 6.67 3.90 -0.03
C ILE A 81 5.47 4.78 0.33
N THR A 82 5.68 6.06 0.68
CA THR A 82 4.58 6.98 1.00
C THR A 82 3.71 7.25 -0.23
N SER A 83 4.34 7.38 -1.40
CA SER A 83 3.63 7.54 -2.68
C SER A 83 2.81 6.30 -3.03
N LEU A 84 3.37 5.10 -2.87
CA LEU A 84 2.67 3.84 -3.13
C LEU A 84 1.60 3.50 -2.10
N LEU A 85 1.69 4.00 -0.87
CA LEU A 85 0.63 3.85 0.14
C LEU A 85 -0.57 4.75 -0.16
N ILE A 86 -0.32 5.97 -0.65
CA ILE A 86 -1.36 6.99 -0.81
C ILE A 86 -2.00 6.95 -2.20
N ILE A 87 -1.20 7.00 -3.28
CA ILE A 87 -1.69 7.25 -4.64
C ILE A 87 -2.57 6.09 -5.15
N PRO A 88 -2.15 4.81 -5.12
CA PRO A 88 -2.98 3.70 -5.59
C PRO A 88 -4.26 3.55 -4.77
N SER A 89 -4.19 3.77 -3.45
CA SER A 89 -5.35 3.77 -2.55
C SER A 89 -6.35 4.87 -2.91
N ALA A 90 -5.86 6.09 -3.18
CA ALA A 90 -6.69 7.21 -3.61
C ALA A 90 -7.33 6.95 -4.98
N THR A 91 -6.58 6.40 -5.94
CA THR A 91 -7.08 5.96 -7.25
C THR A 91 -8.18 4.92 -7.07
N ALA A 92 -7.95 3.89 -6.26
CA ALA A 92 -8.88 2.78 -6.01
C ALA A 92 -10.18 3.23 -5.36
N ARG A 93 -10.13 4.20 -4.45
CA ARG A 93 -11.31 4.73 -3.75
C ARG A 93 -12.40 5.22 -4.73
N ARG A 94 -12.03 5.73 -5.91
CA ARG A 94 -13.00 6.19 -6.93
C ARG A 94 -13.73 5.05 -7.64
N PHE A 95 -13.21 3.83 -7.59
CA PHE A 95 -13.78 2.65 -8.24
C PHE A 95 -14.44 1.71 -7.23
N ALA A 96 -14.03 1.78 -5.96
CA ALA A 96 -14.49 0.90 -4.91
C ALA A 96 -15.81 1.40 -4.29
N ARG A 97 -16.74 0.47 -4.09
CA ARG A 97 -17.97 0.70 -3.31
C ARG A 97 -17.92 0.11 -1.89
N THR A 98 -16.97 -0.79 -1.65
CA THR A 98 -16.73 -1.40 -0.33
C THR A 98 -15.24 -1.37 0.00
N PRO A 99 -14.85 -1.41 1.29
CA PRO A 99 -13.45 -1.49 1.70
C PRO A 99 -12.70 -2.69 1.10
N GLU A 100 -13.37 -3.84 0.97
CA GLU A 100 -12.79 -5.04 0.37
C GLU A 100 -12.47 -4.83 -1.11
N ALA A 101 -13.40 -4.24 -1.86
CA ALA A 101 -13.17 -3.88 -3.25
C ALA A 101 -12.05 -2.85 -3.38
N MET A 102 -11.93 -1.93 -2.42
CA MET A 102 -10.87 -0.93 -2.40
C MET A 102 -9.48 -1.57 -2.26
N VAL A 103 -9.33 -2.59 -1.41
CA VAL A 103 -8.05 -3.33 -1.28
C VAL A 103 -7.68 -3.99 -2.59
N ILE A 104 -8.63 -4.64 -3.27
CA ILE A 104 -8.39 -5.31 -4.55
C ILE A 104 -7.98 -4.29 -5.62
N TYR A 105 -8.74 -3.21 -5.79
CA TYR A 105 -8.41 -2.19 -6.79
C TYR A 105 -7.09 -1.49 -6.48
N ALA A 106 -6.79 -1.18 -5.22
CA ALA A 106 -5.52 -0.55 -4.83
C ALA A 106 -4.32 -1.45 -5.15
N THR A 107 -4.47 -2.76 -4.92
CA THR A 107 -3.45 -3.76 -5.26
C THR A 107 -3.23 -3.81 -6.77
N VAL A 108 -4.30 -3.90 -7.56
CA VAL A 108 -4.21 -3.92 -9.03
C VAL A 108 -3.55 -2.65 -9.57
N PHE A 109 -3.98 -1.47 -9.13
CA PHE A 109 -3.37 -0.20 -9.56
C PHE A 109 -1.89 -0.10 -9.13
N SER A 110 -1.54 -0.61 -7.95
CA SER A 110 -0.14 -0.66 -7.50
C SER A 110 0.72 -1.55 -8.41
N ILE A 111 0.23 -2.74 -8.77
CA ILE A 111 0.94 -3.66 -9.67
C ILE A 111 1.14 -3.02 -11.04
N ILE A 112 0.10 -2.37 -11.59
CA ILE A 112 0.18 -1.68 -12.89
C ILE A 112 1.18 -0.52 -12.81
N ALA A 113 1.12 0.30 -11.77
CA ALA A 113 2.03 1.44 -11.58
C ALA A 113 3.50 0.99 -11.48
N VAL A 114 3.77 -0.06 -10.70
CA VAL A 114 5.13 -0.61 -10.53
C VAL A 114 5.62 -1.21 -11.83
N SER A 115 4.80 -2.00 -12.52
CA SER A 115 5.17 -2.65 -13.79
C SER A 115 5.47 -1.63 -14.89
N LEU A 116 4.60 -0.62 -15.06
CA LEU A 116 4.81 0.45 -16.03
C LEU A 116 6.02 1.32 -15.66
N GLY A 117 6.19 1.64 -14.39
CA GLY A 117 7.32 2.44 -13.90
C GLY A 117 8.67 1.75 -14.10
N LEU A 118 8.74 0.45 -13.84
CA LEU A 118 9.93 -0.37 -14.10
C LEU A 118 10.22 -0.51 -15.60
N PHE A 119 9.19 -0.72 -16.42
CA PHE A 119 9.34 -0.79 -17.87
C PHE A 119 9.86 0.53 -18.46
N LEU A 120 9.32 1.67 -18.03
CA LEU A 120 9.79 3.00 -18.41
C LEU A 120 11.22 3.28 -17.92
N SER A 121 11.55 2.82 -16.72
CA SER A 121 12.90 2.91 -16.16
C SER A 121 13.92 2.16 -17.01
N GLY A 122 13.58 0.95 -17.47
CA GLY A 122 14.46 0.14 -18.33
C GLY A 122 14.66 0.68 -19.75
N ILE A 123 13.73 1.48 -20.28
CA ILE A 123 13.86 2.08 -21.63
C ILE A 123 14.65 3.40 -21.59
N LYS A 124 14.46 4.21 -20.56
CA LYS A 124 15.01 5.57 -20.48
C LYS A 124 16.20 5.72 -19.52
N ASP A 125 16.72 4.63 -18.94
CA ASP A 125 17.76 4.61 -17.90
C ASP A 125 17.48 5.58 -16.73
N THR A 126 16.20 5.88 -16.48
CA THR A 126 15.77 6.73 -15.38
C THR A 126 15.70 5.94 -14.07
N PRO A 127 15.93 6.56 -12.90
CA PRO A 127 15.79 5.87 -11.62
C PRO A 127 14.40 5.23 -11.44
N ALA A 128 14.37 3.94 -11.10
CA ALA A 128 13.14 3.14 -11.02
C ALA A 128 12.09 3.75 -10.08
N GLY A 129 12.51 4.23 -8.91
CA GLY A 129 11.63 4.80 -7.90
C GLY A 129 10.76 5.97 -8.40
N PRO A 130 11.37 7.10 -8.82
CA PRO A 130 10.64 8.22 -9.42
C PRO A 130 9.74 7.83 -10.60
N SER A 131 10.18 6.91 -11.47
CA SER A 131 9.37 6.45 -12.60
C SER A 131 8.08 5.73 -12.17
N VAL A 132 8.14 4.93 -11.10
CA VAL A 132 6.95 4.30 -10.50
C VAL A 132 6.01 5.36 -9.92
N VAL A 133 6.53 6.39 -9.25
CA VAL A 133 5.70 7.48 -8.68
C VAL A 133 4.99 8.26 -9.79
N VAL A 134 5.69 8.58 -10.88
CA VAL A 134 5.09 9.26 -12.04
C VAL A 134 4.00 8.41 -12.68
N CYS A 135 4.22 7.10 -12.82
CA CYS A 135 3.22 6.18 -13.34
C CYS A 135 1.98 6.07 -12.43
N ALA A 136 2.18 5.95 -11.11
CA ALA A 136 1.09 5.96 -10.14
C ALA A 136 0.29 7.28 -10.21
N GLY A 137 1.00 8.41 -10.29
CA GLY A 137 0.40 9.74 -10.45
C GLY A 137 -0.40 9.88 -11.74
N ALA A 138 0.11 9.35 -12.86
CA ALA A 138 -0.61 9.34 -14.13
C ALA A 138 -1.91 8.51 -14.04
N LEU A 139 -1.87 7.33 -13.41
CA LEU A 139 -3.08 6.52 -13.17
C LEU A 139 -4.09 7.26 -12.29
N PHE A 140 -3.63 7.97 -11.26
CA PHE A 140 -4.48 8.80 -10.42
C PHE A 140 -5.12 9.96 -11.21
N LEU A 141 -4.35 10.66 -12.04
CA LEU A 141 -4.87 11.71 -12.94
C LEU A 141 -5.89 11.16 -13.94
N LEU A 142 -5.68 9.97 -14.49
CA LEU A 142 -6.67 9.32 -15.34
C LEU A 142 -7.94 8.96 -14.57
N SER A 143 -7.83 8.56 -13.30
CA SER A 143 -8.99 8.28 -12.46
C SER A 143 -9.83 9.52 -12.14
N LEU A 144 -9.23 10.72 -12.18
CA LEU A 144 -9.92 11.98 -11.92
C LEU A 144 -11.05 12.28 -12.91
N PHE A 145 -10.97 11.75 -14.13
CA PHE A 145 -12.03 11.88 -15.14
C PHE A 145 -13.27 11.04 -14.81
N LYS A 146 -13.16 10.03 -13.95
CA LYS A 146 -14.30 9.22 -13.51
C LYS A 146 -14.92 9.82 -12.26
N LYS A 147 -16.23 10.11 -12.29
CA LYS A 147 -16.97 10.64 -11.12
C LYS A 147 -16.86 9.64 -9.94
N GLU A 148 -16.68 10.16 -8.73
CA GLU A 148 -16.60 9.34 -7.51
C GLU A 148 -17.88 8.48 -7.37
N ALA A 149 -17.68 7.20 -7.04
CA ALA A 149 -18.72 6.17 -6.98
C ALA A 149 -19.42 6.11 -5.62
#